data_AF-A0A9P5NJH1-F1
#
_entry.id   AF-A0A9P5NJH1-F1
#
_cell.length_a   1.000
_cell.length_b   1.000
_cell.length_c   1.000
_cell.angle_alpha   90.00
_cell.angle_beta   90.00
_cell.angle_gamma   90.00
#
_symmetry.space_group_name_H-M   'P 1'
#
loop_
_entity.id
_entity.type
_entity.pdbx_description
1 polymer ?
#
loop_
_entity_poly.entity_id
_entity_poly.type
_entity_poly.pdbx_seq_one_letter_code
_entity_poly.pdbx_strand_id
1 'polypeptide(L)'
;METYAKWKAHQSASPKTYPSFILTKAPSVQLTKEYAGTDEGRTAEATLRRKHEEYCDVLLSNALSTKDSERAHLDGLIDPQALWTRVKDSLDARIQAILASRKTLKVVPVDGGEPGEVTYAGWEVSTVAVRQSFEIREDAVAFAFRAISIVEGRHIAQRSKVDRKKEIAKAVDVEMADATKPGPSMQSMIDRAVSARLK
;
A
#
# COMPACT_ATOMS: atom_id res chain seq x y z
N MET A 1 -1.43 -2.93 -1.56
CA MET A 1 -0.79 -2.09 -2.61
C MET A 1 -0.09 -2.89 -3.70
N GLU A 2 0.55 -4.03 -3.41
CA GLU A 2 1.19 -4.88 -4.43
C GLU A 2 0.21 -5.35 -5.53
N THR A 3 -1.04 -5.64 -5.17
CA THR A 3 -2.10 -6.05 -6.10
C THR A 3 -2.48 -4.96 -7.11
N TYR A 4 -2.62 -3.70 -6.67
CA TYR A 4 -2.95 -2.57 -7.55
C TYR A 4 -1.82 -2.31 -8.56
N ALA A 5 -0.57 -2.32 -8.09
CA ALA A 5 0.61 -2.16 -8.96
C ALA A 5 0.70 -3.29 -10.00
N LYS A 6 0.44 -4.54 -9.60
CA LYS A 6 0.38 -5.69 -10.52
C LYS A 6 -0.72 -5.52 -11.57
N TRP A 7 -1.90 -5.05 -11.18
CA TRP A 7 -3.00 -4.84 -12.14
C TRP A 7 -2.73 -3.67 -13.09
N LYS A 8 -2.08 -2.60 -12.63
CA LYS A 8 -1.57 -1.54 -13.53
C LYS A 8 -0.55 -2.08 -14.52
N ALA A 9 0.35 -2.96 -14.08
CA ALA A 9 1.33 -3.59 -14.97
C ALA A 9 0.65 -4.40 -16.09
N HIS A 10 -0.44 -5.11 -15.79
CA HIS A 10 -1.26 -5.80 -16.80
C HIS A 10 -1.86 -4.83 -17.82
N GLN A 11 -2.39 -3.69 -17.36
CA GLN A 11 -2.94 -2.65 -18.23
C GLN A 11 -1.89 -2.01 -19.15
N SER A 12 -0.66 -1.83 -18.67
CA SER A 12 0.44 -1.22 -19.42
C SER A 12 1.30 -2.20 -20.22
N ALA A 13 1.06 -3.51 -20.11
CA ALA A 13 1.79 -4.52 -20.86
C ALA A 13 1.51 -4.41 -22.37
N SER A 14 2.50 -4.75 -23.20
CA SER A 14 2.35 -4.82 -24.66
C SER A 14 2.84 -6.19 -25.17
N PRO A 15 1.95 -7.09 -25.65
CA PRO A 15 0.50 -6.92 -25.75
C PRO A 15 -0.18 -6.84 -24.37
N LYS A 16 -1.35 -6.19 -24.33
CA LYS A 16 -2.15 -6.04 -23.09
C LYS A 16 -2.45 -7.40 -22.49
N THR A 17 -2.29 -7.52 -21.17
CA THR A 17 -2.59 -8.75 -20.44
C THR A 17 -3.62 -8.48 -19.36
N TYR A 18 -4.19 -9.53 -18.77
CA TYR A 18 -5.19 -9.40 -17.72
C TYR A 18 -4.80 -10.21 -16.48
N PRO A 19 -5.20 -9.77 -15.27
CA PRO A 19 -5.05 -10.57 -14.06
C PRO A 19 -5.87 -11.87 -14.12
N SER A 20 -5.47 -12.87 -13.33
CA SER A 20 -6.07 -14.21 -13.34
C SER A 20 -7.57 -14.28 -13.00
N PHE A 21 -8.12 -13.26 -12.34
CA PHE A 21 -9.56 -13.22 -12.03
C PHE A 21 -10.41 -12.79 -13.24
N ILE A 22 -9.80 -12.21 -14.29
CA ILE A 22 -10.50 -11.87 -15.53
C ILE A 22 -10.34 -13.05 -16.47
N LEU A 23 -11.47 -13.67 -16.82
CA LEU A 23 -11.52 -14.74 -17.82
C LEU A 23 -11.28 -14.14 -19.19
N THR A 24 -10.11 -14.41 -19.77
CA THR A 24 -9.69 -13.89 -21.08
C THR A 24 -10.15 -14.73 -22.26
N LYS A 25 -10.59 -15.97 -21.99
CA LYS A 25 -11.09 -16.87 -23.03
C LYS A 25 -12.50 -16.47 -23.41
N ALA A 26 -12.65 -15.98 -24.64
CA ALA A 26 -13.95 -15.63 -25.19
C ALA A 26 -14.89 -16.85 -25.21
N PRO A 27 -16.17 -16.68 -24.83
CA PRO A 27 -17.16 -17.73 -24.94
C PRO A 27 -17.38 -18.09 -26.42
N SER A 28 -17.37 -19.38 -26.74
CA SER A 28 -17.62 -19.86 -28.09
C SER A 28 -19.11 -20.03 -28.33
N VAL A 29 -19.64 -19.40 -29.36
CA VAL A 29 -21.00 -19.64 -29.83
C VAL A 29 -20.97 -20.76 -30.86
N GLN A 30 -21.85 -21.75 -30.70
CA GLN A 30 -21.98 -22.84 -31.67
C GLN A 30 -22.74 -22.32 -32.89
N LEU A 31 -22.03 -22.17 -34.01
CA LEU A 31 -22.60 -21.88 -35.32
C LEU A 31 -22.62 -23.17 -36.14
N THR A 32 -23.60 -23.32 -37.03
CA THR A 32 -23.56 -24.40 -38.03
C THR A 32 -22.37 -24.18 -38.96
N LYS A 33 -21.73 -25.27 -39.41
CA LYS A 33 -20.52 -25.20 -40.24
C LYS A 33 -20.73 -24.39 -41.52
N GLU A 34 -21.91 -24.51 -42.11
CA GLU A 34 -22.32 -23.79 -43.33
C GLU A 34 -22.41 -22.28 -43.07
N TYR A 35 -22.99 -21.88 -41.94
CA TYR A 35 -23.14 -20.47 -41.58
C TYR A 35 -21.82 -19.85 -41.09
N ALA A 36 -21.00 -20.60 -40.34
CA ALA A 36 -19.69 -20.12 -39.88
C ALA A 36 -18.74 -19.77 -41.05
N GLY A 37 -18.92 -20.41 -42.21
CA GLY A 37 -18.15 -20.13 -43.42
C GLY A 37 -18.56 -18.85 -44.16
N THR A 38 -19.77 -18.32 -43.90
CA THR A 38 -20.24 -17.09 -44.56
C THR A 38 -19.52 -15.86 -44.02
N ASP A 39 -19.57 -14.75 -44.77
CA ASP A 39 -19.04 -13.46 -44.30
C ASP A 39 -19.81 -12.96 -43.07
N GLU A 40 -21.12 -13.22 -43.02
CA GLU A 40 -22.00 -12.87 -41.90
C GLU A 40 -21.62 -13.64 -40.63
N GLY A 41 -21.41 -14.96 -40.72
CA GLY A 41 -20.99 -15.79 -39.59
C GLY A 41 -19.64 -15.38 -39.01
N ARG A 42 -18.65 -15.11 -39.88
CA ARG A 42 -17.34 -14.60 -39.47
C ARG A 42 -17.43 -13.21 -38.81
N THR A 43 -18.28 -12.33 -39.34
CA THR A 43 -18.52 -11.00 -38.78
C THR A 43 -19.18 -11.07 -37.40
N ALA A 44 -20.13 -11.99 -37.21
CA ALA A 44 -20.78 -12.22 -35.93
C ALA A 44 -19.78 -12.73 -34.88
N GLU A 45 -18.93 -13.71 -35.21
CA GLU A 45 -17.90 -14.22 -34.31
C GLU A 45 -16.88 -13.15 -33.94
N ALA A 46 -16.40 -12.38 -34.92
CA ALA A 46 -15.48 -11.27 -34.68
C ALA A 46 -16.10 -10.20 -33.78
N THR A 47 -17.39 -9.91 -33.96
CA THR A 47 -18.14 -8.97 -33.12
C THR A 47 -18.23 -9.47 -31.68
N LEU A 48 -18.54 -10.75 -31.48
CA LEU A 48 -18.59 -11.35 -30.13
C LEU A 48 -17.23 -11.31 -29.44
N ARG A 49 -16.16 -11.65 -30.17
CA ARG A 49 -14.78 -11.59 -29.64
C ARG A 49 -14.41 -10.17 -29.23
N ARG A 50 -14.68 -9.18 -30.08
CA ARG A 50 -14.46 -7.76 -29.77
C ARG A 50 -15.25 -7.32 -28.54
N LYS A 51 -16.53 -7.72 -28.42
CA LYS A 51 -17.35 -7.39 -27.24
C LYS A 51 -16.83 -8.04 -25.96
N HIS A 52 -16.27 -9.24 -26.05
CA HIS A 52 -15.61 -9.87 -24.91
C HIS A 52 -14.33 -9.13 -24.51
N GLU A 53 -13.51 -8.70 -25.47
CA GLU A 53 -12.32 -7.88 -25.21
C GLU A 53 -12.69 -6.54 -24.55
N GLU A 54 -13.72 -5.84 -25.07
CA GLU A 54 -14.28 -4.63 -24.46
C GLU A 54 -14.73 -4.89 -23.01
N TYR A 55 -15.37 -6.04 -22.74
CA TYR A 55 -15.76 -6.43 -21.39
C TYR A 55 -14.55 -6.62 -20.47
N CYS A 56 -13.51 -7.34 -20.90
CA CYS A 56 -12.29 -7.54 -20.11
C CYS A 56 -11.62 -6.21 -19.78
N ASP A 57 -11.60 -5.28 -20.73
CA ASP A 57 -11.05 -3.94 -20.56
C ASP A 57 -11.80 -3.10 -19.52
N VAL A 58 -13.12 -3.06 -19.64
CA VAL A 58 -13.98 -2.35 -18.68
C VAL A 58 -13.85 -2.97 -17.29
N LEU A 59 -13.83 -4.30 -17.20
CA LEU A 59 -13.68 -5.00 -15.92
C LEU A 59 -12.34 -4.67 -15.24
N LEU A 60 -11.23 -4.66 -15.99
CA LEU A 60 -9.91 -4.29 -15.46
C LEU A 60 -9.90 -2.83 -14.98
N SER A 61 -10.46 -1.92 -15.77
CA SER A 61 -10.56 -0.50 -15.42
C SER A 61 -11.36 -0.29 -14.14
N ASN A 62 -12.52 -0.93 -14.02
CA ASN A 62 -13.36 -0.85 -12.83
C ASN A 62 -12.68 -1.46 -11.61
N ALA A 63 -11.99 -2.60 -11.76
CA ALA A 63 -11.23 -3.21 -10.68
C ALA A 63 -10.12 -2.29 -10.16
N LEU A 64 -9.40 -1.61 -11.07
CA LEU A 64 -8.41 -0.61 -10.71
C LEU A 64 -9.04 0.58 -9.98
N SER A 65 -10.14 1.14 -10.50
CA SER A 65 -10.85 2.25 -9.86
C SER A 65 -11.33 1.88 -8.46
N THR A 66 -11.93 0.71 -8.28
CA THR A 66 -12.39 0.24 -6.96
C THR A 66 -11.23 0.10 -5.98
N LYS A 67 -10.08 -0.41 -6.42
CA LYS A 67 -8.88 -0.49 -5.58
C LYS A 67 -8.28 0.86 -5.24
N ASP A 68 -8.39 1.83 -6.14
CA ASP A 68 -7.95 3.20 -5.87
C ASP A 68 -8.87 3.87 -4.84
N SER A 69 -10.19 3.71 -4.96
CA SER A 69 -11.16 4.19 -3.98
C SER A 69 -10.99 3.53 -2.61
N GLU A 70 -10.74 2.22 -2.56
CA GLU A 70 -10.42 1.51 -1.31
C GLU A 70 -9.17 2.11 -0.66
N ARG A 71 -8.12 2.40 -1.45
CA ARG A 71 -6.92 3.06 -0.95
C ARG A 71 -7.21 4.45 -0.40
N ALA A 72 -7.93 5.29 -1.16
CA ALA A 72 -8.29 6.64 -0.73
C ALA A 72 -9.10 6.62 0.58
N HIS A 73 -10.00 5.64 0.74
CA HIS A 73 -10.73 5.43 1.99
C HIS A 73 -9.78 5.14 3.16
N LEU A 74 -8.84 4.21 2.99
CA LEU A 74 -7.86 3.87 4.02
C LEU A 74 -6.93 5.04 4.36
N ASP A 75 -6.47 5.79 3.35
CA ASP A 75 -5.66 7.00 3.52
C ASP A 75 -6.44 8.06 4.33
N GLY A 76 -7.76 8.19 4.09
CA GLY A 76 -8.63 9.06 4.88
C GLY A 76 -8.78 8.64 6.35
N LEU A 77 -8.54 7.37 6.70
CA LEU A 77 -8.60 6.91 8.10
C LEU A 77 -7.38 7.31 8.93
N ILE A 78 -6.27 7.67 8.26
CA ILE A 78 -5.02 8.15 8.88
C ILE A 78 -4.83 9.66 8.70
N ASP A 79 -5.83 10.35 8.15
CA ASP A 79 -5.86 11.80 8.07
C ASP A 79 -5.76 12.45 9.46
N PRO A 80 -5.06 13.59 9.64
CA PRO A 80 -4.92 14.28 10.92
C PRO A 80 -6.24 14.51 11.65
N GLN A 81 -7.30 14.90 10.92
CA GLN A 81 -8.61 15.19 11.51
C GLN A 81 -9.30 13.91 11.97
N ALA A 82 -9.21 12.83 11.18
CA ALA A 82 -9.75 11.53 11.54
C ALA A 82 -9.03 10.94 12.77
N LEU A 83 -7.71 11.07 12.83
CA LEU A 83 -6.89 10.66 13.97
C LEU A 83 -7.26 11.44 15.22
N TRP A 84 -7.30 12.77 15.15
CA TRP A 84 -7.70 13.62 16.27
C TRP A 84 -9.07 13.24 16.83
N THR A 85 -10.05 13.07 15.94
CA THR A 85 -11.42 12.69 16.32
C THR A 85 -11.47 11.36 17.07
N ARG A 86 -10.57 10.41 16.75
CA ARG A 86 -10.48 9.11 17.44
C ARG A 86 -9.80 9.19 18.80
N VAL A 87 -8.81 10.05 18.99
CA VAL A 87 -7.97 10.05 20.20
C VAL A 87 -8.41 11.08 21.24
N LYS A 88 -9.09 12.16 20.84
CA LYS A 88 -9.40 13.30 21.71
C LYS A 88 -10.11 12.93 23.01
N ASP A 89 -11.10 12.03 22.96
CA ASP A 89 -11.93 11.73 24.13
C ASP A 89 -11.13 10.92 25.17
N SER A 90 -10.31 9.98 24.70
CA SER A 90 -9.40 9.21 25.56
C SER A 90 -8.30 10.09 26.15
N LEU A 91 -7.78 11.03 25.35
CA LEU A 91 -6.78 11.99 25.81
C LEU A 91 -7.36 12.93 26.86
N ASP A 92 -8.55 13.49 26.62
CA ASP A 92 -9.22 14.39 27.53
C ASP A 92 -9.56 13.70 28.86
N ALA A 93 -10.04 12.46 28.82
CA ALA A 93 -10.26 11.68 30.03
C ALA A 93 -8.97 11.51 30.86
N ARG A 94 -7.83 11.27 30.18
CA ARG A 94 -6.53 11.15 30.86
C ARG A 94 -6.02 12.49 31.41
N ILE A 95 -6.18 13.58 30.66
CA ILE A 95 -5.84 14.92 31.09
C ILE A 95 -6.62 15.28 32.36
N GLN A 96 -7.93 15.03 32.40
CA GLN A 96 -8.76 15.30 33.56
C GLN A 96 -8.28 14.54 34.80
N ALA A 97 -7.96 13.26 34.67
CA ALA A 97 -7.41 12.46 35.76
C ALA A 97 -6.07 13.02 36.29
N ILE A 98 -5.21 13.53 35.39
CA ILE A 98 -3.92 14.12 35.78
C ILE A 98 -4.13 15.47 36.48
N LEU A 99 -5.00 16.35 35.99
CA LEU A 99 -5.30 17.65 36.61
C LEU A 99 -6.02 17.50 37.96
N ALA A 100 -6.79 16.43 38.14
CA ALA A 100 -7.39 16.09 39.43
C ALA A 100 -6.33 15.73 40.48
N SER A 101 -5.27 15.02 40.10
CA SER A 101 -4.21 14.56 41.02
C SER A 101 -3.06 15.56 41.21
N ARG A 102 -2.76 16.40 40.21
CA ARG A 102 -1.66 17.37 40.28
C ARG A 102 -2.15 18.72 40.83
N LYS A 103 -2.04 18.86 42.14
CA LYS A 103 -2.29 20.12 42.84
C LYS A 103 -0.99 20.83 43.22
N THR A 104 -1.01 22.15 43.23
CA THR A 104 0.04 23.01 43.77
C THR A 104 -0.51 23.85 44.91
N LEU A 105 0.39 24.27 45.79
CA LEU A 105 0.05 25.12 46.91
C LEU A 105 -0.43 26.48 46.40
N LYS A 106 -1.63 26.88 46.84
CA LYS A 106 -2.12 28.23 46.63
C LYS A 106 -1.69 29.08 47.81
N VAL A 107 -0.96 30.15 47.51
CA VAL A 107 -0.57 31.17 48.49
C VAL A 107 -1.19 32.51 48.09
N VAL A 108 -1.60 33.29 49.09
CA VAL A 108 -2.14 34.64 48.88
C VAL A 108 -1.36 35.64 49.73
N PRO A 109 -1.18 36.90 49.27
CA PRO A 109 -0.54 37.92 50.08
C PRO A 109 -1.29 38.13 51.41
N VAL A 110 -0.55 38.43 52.48
CA VAL A 110 -1.16 38.83 53.75
C VAL A 110 -1.62 40.29 53.66
N ASP A 111 -2.90 40.54 53.95
CA ASP A 111 -3.43 41.91 53.96
C ASP A 111 -2.76 42.75 55.06
N GLY A 112 -2.03 43.78 54.66
CA GLY A 112 -1.25 44.64 55.56
C GLY A 112 0.11 44.07 56.01
N GLY A 113 0.55 42.94 55.44
CA GLY A 113 1.85 42.33 55.72
C GLY A 113 3.03 42.99 54.99
N GLU A 114 4.24 42.54 55.30
CA GLU A 114 5.45 43.01 54.60
C GLU A 114 5.47 42.55 53.13
N PRO A 115 6.15 43.28 52.22
CA PRO A 115 6.27 42.87 50.81
C PRO A 115 6.86 41.46 50.68
N GLY A 116 6.07 40.52 50.14
CA GLY A 116 6.47 39.12 49.97
C GLY A 116 5.95 38.17 51.07
N GLU A 117 5.27 38.70 52.09
CA GLU A 117 4.58 37.88 53.07
C GLU A 117 3.32 37.23 52.47
N VAL A 118 3.28 35.90 52.50
CA VAL A 118 2.19 35.11 51.94
C VAL A 118 1.65 34.12 52.95
N THR A 119 0.34 33.89 52.91
CA THR A 119 -0.34 32.87 53.72
C THR A 119 -0.90 31.74 52.88
N TYR A 120 -1.08 30.59 53.51
CA TYR A 120 -1.68 29.40 52.91
C TYR A 120 -3.16 29.62 52.61
N ALA A 121 -3.55 29.45 51.35
CA ALA A 121 -4.93 29.58 50.89
C ALA A 121 -5.57 28.26 50.42
N GLY A 122 -4.80 27.17 50.38
CA GLY A 122 -5.29 25.85 49.97
C GLY A 122 -4.49 25.20 48.86
N TRP A 123 -5.11 24.26 48.17
CA TRP A 123 -4.57 23.55 47.02
C TRP A 123 -5.33 23.95 45.76
N GLU A 124 -4.62 24.25 44.67
CA GLU A 124 -5.20 24.54 43.37
C GLU A 124 -4.61 23.66 42.28
N VAL A 125 -5.23 23.63 41.10
CA VAL A 125 -4.66 22.91 39.94
C VAL A 125 -3.38 23.61 39.50
N SER A 126 -2.32 22.84 39.29
CA SER A 126 -1.06 23.40 38.81
C SER A 126 -1.22 24.08 37.45
N THR A 127 -0.88 25.37 37.38
CA THR A 127 -0.85 26.14 36.12
C THR A 127 0.08 25.50 35.08
N VAL A 128 1.19 24.92 35.53
CA VAL A 128 2.11 24.15 34.68
C VAL A 128 1.42 22.90 34.12
N ALA A 129 0.66 22.17 34.94
CA ALA A 129 -0.07 20.99 34.47
C ALA A 129 -1.17 21.36 33.45
N VAL A 130 -1.84 22.50 33.64
CA VAL A 130 -2.78 23.04 32.65
C VAL A 130 -2.08 23.34 31.34
N ARG A 131 -0.93 24.04 31.37
CA ARG A 131 -0.17 24.33 30.14
C ARG A 131 0.27 23.07 29.41
N GLN A 132 0.82 22.09 30.14
CA GLN A 132 1.21 20.80 29.59
C GLN A 132 0.03 20.07 28.93
N SER A 133 -1.19 20.23 29.44
CA SER A 133 -2.37 19.61 28.82
C SER A 133 -2.69 20.17 27.43
N PHE A 134 -2.40 21.46 27.19
CA PHE A 134 -2.55 22.07 25.87
C PHE A 134 -1.46 21.58 24.93
N GLU A 135 -0.19 21.61 25.35
CA GLU A 135 0.95 21.11 24.57
C GLU A 135 0.72 19.66 24.12
N ILE A 136 0.24 18.79 25.02
CA ILE A 136 -0.05 17.39 24.67
C ILE A 136 -1.18 17.26 23.64
N ARG A 137 -2.19 18.13 23.66
CA ARG A 137 -3.27 18.12 22.67
C ARG A 137 -2.76 18.51 21.29
N GLU A 138 -1.88 19.51 21.22
CA GLU A 138 -1.24 19.93 19.97
C GLU A 138 -0.37 18.81 19.40
N ASP A 139 0.37 18.11 20.25
CA ASP A 139 1.27 17.02 19.84
C ASP A 139 0.56 15.67 19.61
N ALA A 140 -0.71 15.52 20.01
CA ALA A 140 -1.41 14.24 20.00
C ALA A 140 -1.40 13.54 18.63
N VAL A 141 -1.62 14.31 17.57
CA VAL A 141 -1.62 13.80 16.20
C VAL A 141 -0.19 13.43 15.76
N ALA A 142 0.82 14.19 16.16
CA ALA A 142 2.21 13.88 15.87
C ALA A 142 2.65 12.55 16.53
N PHE A 143 2.20 12.28 17.76
CA PHE A 143 2.41 10.99 18.42
C PHE A 143 1.72 9.84 17.68
N ALA A 144 0.49 10.05 17.19
CA ALA A 144 -0.22 9.06 16.39
C ALA A 144 0.56 8.73 15.10
N PHE A 145 1.04 9.75 14.38
CA PHE A 145 1.88 9.53 13.18
C PHE A 145 3.18 8.81 13.50
N ARG A 146 3.82 9.12 14.62
CA ARG A 146 5.03 8.40 15.03
C ARG A 146 4.75 6.91 15.25
N ALA A 147 3.62 6.55 15.86
CA ALA A 147 3.21 5.16 16.01
C ALA A 147 2.95 4.49 14.64
N ILE A 148 2.28 5.19 13.72
CA ILE A 148 2.05 4.72 12.34
C ILE A 148 3.39 4.45 11.64
N SER A 149 4.34 5.40 11.67
CA SER A 149 5.64 5.25 11.03
C SER A 149 6.45 4.06 11.56
N ILE A 150 6.34 3.74 12.86
CA ILE A 150 6.99 2.54 13.42
C ILE A 150 6.40 1.26 12.82
N VAL A 151 5.08 1.19 12.71
CA VAL A 151 4.38 0.04 12.13
C VAL A 151 4.69 -0.10 10.64
N GLU A 152 4.66 1.00 9.89
CA GLU A 152 5.04 1.05 8.48
C GLU A 152 6.49 0.61 8.28
N GLY A 153 7.42 1.12 9.08
CA GLY A 153 8.83 0.72 9.06
C GLY A 153 9.01 -0.78 9.27
N ARG A 154 8.25 -1.38 10.20
CA ARG A 154 8.24 -2.84 10.40
C ARG A 154 7.74 -3.58 9.16
N HIS A 155 6.67 -3.11 8.52
CA HIS A 155 6.15 -3.73 7.30
C HIS A 155 7.13 -3.61 6.13
N ILE A 156 7.78 -2.46 5.96
CA ILE A 156 8.81 -2.25 4.93
C ILE A 156 9.97 -3.21 5.14
N ALA A 157 10.47 -3.34 6.37
CA ALA A 157 11.55 -4.27 6.70
C ALA A 157 11.19 -5.75 6.47
N GLN A 158 9.92 -6.13 6.64
CA GLN A 158 9.47 -7.49 6.31
C GLN A 158 9.36 -7.71 4.80
N ARG A 159 8.85 -6.71 4.06
CA ARG A 159 8.78 -6.78 2.59
C ARG A 159 10.16 -6.87 1.97
N SER A 160 11.12 -6.07 2.41
CA SER A 160 12.49 -6.11 1.89
C SER A 160 13.16 -7.47 2.08
N LYS A 161 12.89 -8.17 3.19
CA LYS A 161 13.36 -9.54 3.40
C LYS A 161 12.75 -10.52 2.39
N VAL A 162 11.45 -10.40 2.12
CA VAL A 162 10.76 -11.25 1.14
C VAL A 162 11.24 -10.95 -0.27
N ASP A 163 11.42 -9.69 -0.62
CA ASP A 163 11.86 -9.28 -1.95
C ASP A 163 13.30 -9.72 -2.20
N ARG A 164 14.20 -9.57 -1.22
CA ARG A 164 15.56 -10.11 -1.30
C ARG A 164 15.58 -11.64 -1.46
N LYS A 165 14.67 -12.36 -0.79
CA LYS A 165 14.53 -13.82 -1.00
C LYS A 165 14.08 -14.15 -2.42
N LYS A 166 13.13 -13.40 -2.98
CA LYS A 166 12.68 -13.56 -4.37
C LYS A 166 13.79 -13.24 -5.38
N GLU A 167 14.59 -12.21 -5.13
CA GLU A 167 15.74 -11.84 -5.96
C GLU A 167 16.80 -12.94 -5.98
N ILE A 168 17.15 -13.49 -4.80
CA ILE A 168 18.09 -14.61 -4.69
C ILE A 168 17.55 -15.83 -5.46
N ALA A 169 16.27 -16.19 -5.28
CA ALA A 169 15.67 -17.31 -5.98
C ALA A 169 15.75 -17.13 -7.51
N LYS A 170 15.43 -15.94 -8.03
CA LYS A 170 15.56 -15.62 -9.45
C LYS A 170 17.00 -15.71 -9.95
N ALA A 171 17.97 -15.25 -9.17
CA ALA A 171 19.38 -15.34 -9.53
C ALA A 171 19.84 -16.80 -9.65
N VAL A 172 19.45 -17.65 -8.69
CA VAL A 172 19.72 -19.09 -8.71
C VAL A 172 19.05 -19.76 -9.92
N ASP A 173 17.79 -19.45 -10.21
CA ASP A 173 17.09 -20.01 -11.38
C ASP A 173 17.80 -19.64 -12.69
N VAL A 174 18.33 -18.41 -12.82
CA VAL A 174 19.11 -17.98 -13.98
C VAL A 174 20.44 -18.73 -14.07
N GLU A 175 21.17 -18.88 -12.96
CA GLU A 175 22.44 -19.62 -12.92
C GLU A 175 22.24 -21.10 -13.27
N MET A 176 21.17 -21.72 -12.78
CA MET A 176 20.82 -23.11 -13.10
C MET A 176 20.38 -23.26 -14.57
N ALA A 177 19.65 -22.28 -15.11
CA ALA A 177 19.30 -22.25 -16.54
C ALA A 177 20.55 -22.09 -17.43
N ASP A 178 21.56 -21.33 -17.01
CA ASP A 178 22.84 -21.24 -17.72
C ASP A 178 23.67 -22.52 -17.60
N ALA A 179 23.68 -23.16 -16.43
CA ALA A 179 24.39 -24.42 -16.19
C ALA A 179 23.78 -25.62 -16.95
N THR A 180 22.49 -25.56 -17.31
CA THR A 180 21.78 -26.61 -18.05
C THR A 180 21.72 -26.36 -19.57
N LYS A 181 22.33 -25.29 -20.08
CA LYS A 181 22.47 -25.10 -21.54
C LYS A 181 23.31 -26.24 -22.11
N PRO A 182 22.79 -27.02 -23.08
CA PRO A 182 23.60 -28.01 -23.77
C PRO A 182 24.80 -27.31 -24.41
N GLY A 183 26.02 -27.76 -24.11
CA GLY A 183 27.21 -27.32 -24.81
C GLY A 183 27.07 -27.54 -26.33
N PRO A 184 27.78 -26.77 -27.17
CA PRO A 184 27.69 -26.96 -28.61
C PRO A 184 27.99 -28.42 -28.95
N SER A 185 27.13 -29.05 -29.75
CA SER A 185 27.37 -30.44 -30.18
C SER A 185 28.74 -30.52 -30.86
N MET A 186 29.48 -31.61 -30.64
CA MET A 186 30.79 -31.82 -31.29
C MET A 186 30.71 -31.62 -32.80
N GLN A 187 29.59 -32.01 -33.43
CA GLN A 187 29.30 -31.75 -34.84
C GLN A 187 29.35 -30.26 -35.19
N SER A 188 28.71 -29.39 -34.39
CA SER A 188 28.71 -27.94 -34.62
C SER A 188 30.09 -27.29 -34.44
N MET A 189 30.94 -27.86 -33.57
CA MET A 189 32.33 -27.42 -33.41
C MET A 189 33.19 -27.84 -34.60
N ILE A 190 32.98 -29.06 -35.12
CA ILE A 190 33.65 -29.55 -36.32
C ILE A 190 33.24 -28.71 -37.54
N ASP A 191 31.94 -28.46 -37.74
CA ASP A 191 31.45 -27.66 -38.87
C ASP A 191 31.97 -26.22 -38.84
N ARG A 192 32.07 -25.62 -37.64
CA ARG A 192 32.66 -24.28 -37.46
C ARG A 192 34.17 -24.27 -37.74
N ALA A 193 34.89 -25.32 -37.33
CA ALA A 193 36.32 -25.43 -37.60
C ALA A 193 36.62 -25.69 -39.09
N VAL A 194 35.79 -26.48 -39.77
CA VAL A 194 35.91 -26.76 -41.20
C VAL A 194 35.56 -25.53 -42.03
N SER A 195 34.48 -24.82 -41.69
CA SER A 195 34.10 -23.58 -42.39
C SER A 195 35.08 -22.42 -42.17
N ALA A 196 35.77 -22.35 -41.03
CA ALA A 196 36.83 -21.38 -40.79
C ALA A 196 38.14 -21.66 -41.56
N ARG A 197 38.37 -22.93 -41.98
CA ARG A 197 39.52 -23.34 -42.82
C ARG A 197 39.26 -23.24 -44.33
N LEU A 198 38.01 -23.02 -44.73
CA LEU A 198 37.59 -22.87 -46.14
C LEU A 198 37.45 -21.40 -46.57
N LYS A 199 37.85 -20.46 -45.71
CA LYS A 199 38.14 -19.06 -46.04
C LYS A 199 39.65 -18.85 -46.11
#